data_AF-A0A7G2M182-F1
#
_entry.id   AF-A0A7G2M182-F1
#
_cell.length_a   1.000
_cell.length_b   1.000
_cell.length_c   1.000
_cell.angle_alpha   90.00
_cell.angle_beta   90.00
_cell.angle_gamma   90.00
#
_symmetry.space_group_name_H-M   'P 1'
#
loop_
_entity.id
_entity.type
_entity.pdbx_description
1 polymer ?
#
loop_
_entity_poly.entity_id
_entity_poly.type
_entity_poly.pdbx_seq_one_letter_code
_entity_poly.pdbx_strand_id
1 'polypeptide(L)'
;VFDLARRHGIALILDETYRDFHSRPGAPHALFSDPDWHDTLIHLYSFSKAYRLTGHRVGALIASKARLAEVEKFLDTVAICPAQIGQHGALWGMQNLSAWLAGEREEILARRAAIADLMPKLEPLGWGLLGLGGYFAYMRQPFDMSSADLAPKLVRDAGVLCLPGTMFQPEGDARGESQLRIAFANLDTAGLGALFDRLAALPRNA
;
A
#
# COMPACT_ATOMS: atom_id res chain seq x y z
N VAL A 1 -16.96 -6.85 -8.34
CA VAL A 1 -16.09 -6.26 -9.39
C VAL A 1 -15.69 -7.29 -10.42
N PHE A 2 -15.10 -8.43 -10.02
CA PHE A 2 -14.72 -9.51 -10.93
C PHE A 2 -15.86 -9.96 -11.87
N ASP A 3 -17.04 -10.31 -11.36
CA ASP A 3 -18.17 -10.73 -12.21
C ASP A 3 -18.64 -9.63 -13.17
N LEU A 4 -18.50 -8.36 -12.78
CA LEU A 4 -18.82 -7.24 -13.64
C LEU A 4 -17.81 -7.15 -14.79
N ALA A 5 -16.52 -7.23 -14.48
CA ALA A 5 -15.45 -7.24 -15.47
C ALA A 5 -15.63 -8.40 -16.45
N ARG A 6 -15.89 -9.61 -15.93
CA ARG A 6 -16.19 -10.81 -16.72
C ARG A 6 -17.38 -10.60 -17.66
N ARG A 7 -18.53 -10.16 -17.14
CA ARG A 7 -19.75 -9.93 -17.95
C ARG A 7 -19.54 -8.94 -19.09
N HIS A 8 -18.61 -8.00 -18.95
CA HIS A 8 -18.33 -6.97 -19.94
C HIS A 8 -17.05 -7.24 -20.76
N GLY A 9 -16.41 -8.40 -20.59
CA GLY A 9 -15.16 -8.72 -21.30
C GLY A 9 -13.99 -7.80 -20.94
N ILE A 10 -14.01 -7.20 -19.75
CA ILE A 10 -12.99 -6.29 -19.26
C ILE A 10 -11.94 -7.08 -18.49
N ALA A 11 -10.65 -6.81 -18.74
CA ALA A 11 -9.58 -7.36 -17.92
C ALA A 11 -9.57 -6.69 -16.54
N LEU A 12 -9.58 -7.48 -15.47
CA LEU A 12 -9.38 -7.01 -14.11
C LEU A 12 -7.90 -7.14 -13.74
N ILE A 13 -7.18 -6.02 -13.68
CA ILE A 13 -5.81 -5.98 -13.17
C ILE A 13 -5.88 -5.79 -11.65
N LEU A 14 -5.33 -6.75 -10.91
CA LEU A 14 -5.24 -6.72 -9.46
C LEU A 14 -3.77 -6.57 -9.04
N ASP A 15 -3.39 -5.36 -8.63
CA ASP A 15 -2.09 -5.09 -8.01
C ASP A 15 -2.14 -5.37 -6.52
N GLU A 16 -1.47 -6.46 -6.14
CA GLU A 16 -1.48 -7.01 -4.79
C GLU A 16 -0.09 -6.91 -4.14
N THR A 17 0.61 -5.79 -4.37
CA THR A 17 1.92 -5.49 -3.77
C THR A 17 1.99 -5.64 -2.24
N TYR A 18 0.86 -5.48 -1.53
CA TYR A 18 0.78 -5.62 -0.06
C TYR A 18 0.02 -6.87 0.41
N ARG A 19 -0.22 -7.87 -0.47
CA ARG A 19 -1.08 -9.02 -0.13
C ARG A 19 -0.63 -9.77 1.12
N ASP A 20 0.68 -9.91 1.34
CA ASP A 20 1.22 -10.66 2.49
C ASP A 20 1.02 -9.95 3.84
N PHE A 21 0.60 -8.68 3.81
CA PHE A 21 0.37 -7.85 5.00
C PHE A 21 -1.12 -7.58 5.27
N HIS A 22 -2.01 -8.33 4.62
CA HIS A 22 -3.45 -8.22 4.86
C HIS A 22 -3.83 -8.69 6.28
N SER A 23 -5.00 -8.30 6.77
CA SER A 23 -5.41 -8.58 8.16
C SER A 23 -6.12 -9.92 8.40
N ARG A 24 -6.48 -10.65 7.35
CA ARG A 24 -7.28 -11.88 7.46
C ARG A 24 -6.41 -13.13 7.33
N PRO A 25 -6.61 -14.21 8.09
CA PRO A 25 -5.86 -15.45 7.84
C PRO A 25 -6.16 -16.00 6.43
N GLY A 26 -5.21 -16.75 5.86
CA GLY A 26 -5.37 -17.38 4.55
C GLY A 26 -5.19 -16.44 3.35
N ALA A 27 -5.80 -16.76 2.21
CA ALA A 27 -5.73 -15.94 1.01
C ALA A 27 -6.56 -14.65 1.17
N PRO A 28 -6.15 -13.51 0.57
CA PRO A 28 -6.90 -12.25 0.64
C PRO A 28 -8.28 -12.33 -0.04
N HIS A 29 -8.43 -13.23 -1.01
CA HIS A 29 -9.66 -13.47 -1.77
C HIS A 29 -9.70 -14.88 -2.36
N ALA A 30 -10.88 -15.31 -2.83
CA ALA A 30 -11.09 -16.61 -3.48
C ALA A 30 -11.06 -16.56 -5.03
N LEU A 31 -10.60 -15.47 -5.65
CA LEU A 31 -10.67 -15.31 -7.11
C LEU A 31 -10.00 -16.44 -7.90
N PHE A 32 -8.89 -17.00 -7.40
CA PHE A 32 -8.19 -18.12 -8.03
C PHE A 32 -8.90 -19.47 -7.88
N SER A 33 -9.95 -19.56 -7.06
CA SER A 33 -10.76 -20.78 -6.90
C SER A 33 -11.74 -20.98 -8.06
N ASP A 34 -12.01 -19.94 -8.85
CA ASP A 34 -12.81 -20.04 -10.06
C ASP A 34 -11.94 -20.61 -11.20
N PRO A 35 -12.29 -21.75 -11.83
CA PRO A 35 -11.45 -22.37 -12.85
C PRO A 35 -11.18 -21.45 -14.07
N ASP A 36 -12.09 -20.52 -14.34
CA ASP A 36 -12.06 -19.59 -15.44
C ASP A 36 -11.62 -18.18 -14.97
N TRP A 37 -10.87 -18.10 -13.86
CA TRP A 37 -10.34 -16.82 -13.36
C TRP A 37 -9.48 -16.11 -14.41
N HIS A 38 -8.74 -16.88 -15.19
CA HIS A 38 -7.68 -16.44 -16.10
C HIS A 38 -8.21 -15.67 -17.33
N ASP A 39 -9.47 -15.86 -17.68
CA ASP A 39 -10.15 -15.10 -18.74
C ASP A 39 -10.33 -13.63 -18.38
N THR A 40 -10.40 -13.32 -17.08
CA THR A 40 -10.75 -11.98 -16.60
C THR A 40 -9.60 -11.37 -15.79
N LEU A 41 -9.01 -12.11 -14.86
CA LEU A 41 -8.03 -11.60 -13.91
C LEU A 41 -6.60 -11.59 -14.47
N ILE A 42 -5.88 -10.50 -14.21
CA ILE A 42 -4.43 -10.37 -14.33
C ILE A 42 -3.95 -9.94 -12.94
N HIS A 43 -3.13 -10.74 -12.29
CA HIS A 43 -2.64 -10.45 -10.95
C HIS A 43 -1.18 -10.02 -10.99
N LEU A 44 -0.87 -8.91 -10.33
CA LEU A 44 0.49 -8.38 -10.17
C LEU A 44 0.93 -8.58 -8.72
N TYR A 45 2.11 -9.16 -8.56
CA TYR A 45 2.73 -9.43 -7.27
C TYR A 45 4.12 -8.81 -7.18
N SER A 46 4.52 -8.40 -5.98
CA SER A 46 5.82 -7.77 -5.74
C SER A 46 6.57 -8.45 -4.61
N PHE A 47 7.83 -8.79 -4.87
CA PHE A 47 8.75 -9.25 -3.82
C PHE A 47 9.36 -8.09 -3.02
N SER A 48 9.08 -6.86 -3.42
CA SER A 48 9.65 -5.65 -2.83
C SER A 48 9.36 -5.53 -1.34
N LYS A 49 8.11 -5.83 -0.94
CA LYS A 49 7.67 -5.72 0.46
C LYS A 49 7.75 -7.07 1.17
N ALA A 50 7.38 -8.15 0.48
CA ALA A 50 7.43 -9.50 1.04
C ALA A 50 8.85 -9.91 1.49
N TYR A 51 9.89 -9.63 0.71
CA TYR A 51 11.27 -10.08 1.02
C TYR A 51 12.30 -8.95 1.07
N ARG A 52 11.85 -7.71 1.27
CA ARG A 52 12.72 -6.50 1.31
C ARG A 52 13.57 -6.31 0.04
N LEU A 53 13.06 -6.74 -1.12
CA LEU A 53 13.76 -6.66 -2.41
C LEU A 53 13.43 -5.39 -3.23
N THR A 54 13.07 -4.27 -2.57
CA THR A 54 12.63 -3.02 -3.24
C THR A 54 13.59 -2.54 -4.34
N GLY A 55 14.89 -2.56 -4.05
CA GLY A 55 15.95 -2.15 -4.96
C GLY A 55 16.30 -3.17 -6.05
N HIS A 56 15.87 -4.43 -5.91
CA HIS A 56 16.23 -5.51 -6.83
C HIS A 56 15.30 -5.64 -8.04
N ARG A 57 14.19 -4.89 -8.05
CA ARG A 57 13.29 -4.73 -9.20
C ARG A 57 12.73 -6.07 -9.73
N VAL A 58 12.31 -6.94 -8.81
CA VAL A 58 11.70 -8.24 -9.15
C VAL A 58 10.25 -8.29 -8.66
N GLY A 59 9.37 -8.75 -9.55
CA GLY A 59 7.95 -8.99 -9.30
C GLY A 59 7.50 -10.24 -10.03
N ALA A 60 6.20 -10.55 -9.94
CA ALA A 60 5.58 -11.64 -10.69
C ALA A 60 4.24 -11.18 -11.28
N LEU A 61 3.87 -11.78 -12.40
CA LEU A 61 2.59 -11.58 -13.07
C LEU A 61 1.92 -12.94 -13.28
N ILE A 62 0.65 -13.04 -12.91
CA ILE A 62 -0.16 -14.25 -13.09
C ILE A 62 -1.34 -13.89 -13.99
N ALA A 63 -1.42 -14.54 -15.15
CA ALA A 63 -2.46 -14.31 -16.15
C ALA A 63 -2.68 -15.57 -17.01
N SER A 64 -3.63 -15.53 -17.95
CA SER A 64 -3.79 -16.60 -18.94
C SER A 64 -2.56 -16.73 -19.85
N LYS A 65 -2.32 -17.94 -20.38
CA LYS A 65 -1.21 -18.20 -21.30
C LYS A 65 -1.20 -17.25 -22.50
N ALA A 66 -2.37 -16.96 -23.07
CA ALA A 66 -2.49 -16.04 -24.19
C ALA A 66 -2.04 -14.62 -23.84
N ARG A 67 -2.39 -14.12 -22.64
CA ARG A 67 -1.93 -12.82 -22.15
C ARG A 67 -0.44 -12.81 -21.83
N LEU A 68 0.07 -13.89 -21.24
CA LEU A 68 1.50 -14.02 -20.95
C LEU A 68 2.35 -13.95 -22.21
N ALA A 69 1.93 -14.59 -23.31
CA ALA A 69 2.63 -14.49 -24.60
C ALA A 69 2.72 -13.03 -25.13
N GLU A 70 1.66 -12.23 -24.94
CA GLU A 70 1.69 -10.81 -25.32
C GLU A 70 2.58 -9.96 -24.39
N VAL A 71 2.60 -10.29 -23.09
CA VAL A 71 3.52 -9.65 -22.13
C VAL A 71 4.98 -9.98 -22.47
N GLU A 72 5.29 -11.24 -22.77
CA GLU A 72 6.63 -11.70 -23.15
C GLU A 72 7.13 -11.01 -24.42
N LYS A 73 6.27 -10.86 -25.43
CA LYS A 73 6.58 -10.10 -26.66
C LYS A 73 7.04 -8.68 -26.37
N PHE A 74 6.39 -7.99 -25.43
CA PHE A 74 6.82 -6.66 -25.00
C PHE A 74 8.13 -6.73 -24.21
N LEU A 75 8.22 -7.63 -23.23
CA LEU A 75 9.40 -7.75 -22.37
C LEU A 75 10.66 -8.02 -23.19
N ASP A 76 10.62 -8.88 -24.20
CA ASP A 76 11.76 -9.21 -25.07
C ASP A 76 12.37 -7.98 -25.77
N THR A 77 11.60 -6.91 -25.95
CA THR A 77 12.04 -5.69 -26.62
C THR A 77 12.35 -4.53 -25.68
N VAL A 78 12.06 -4.66 -24.38
CA VAL A 78 12.17 -3.57 -23.40
C VAL A 78 13.09 -3.92 -22.23
N ALA A 79 12.89 -5.07 -21.59
CA ALA A 79 13.58 -5.42 -20.35
C ALA A 79 14.22 -6.82 -20.36
N ILE A 80 13.78 -7.70 -21.26
CA ILE A 80 14.12 -9.12 -21.39
C ILE A 80 13.78 -9.92 -20.12
N CYS A 81 14.49 -9.69 -19.03
CA CYS A 81 14.24 -10.33 -17.74
C CYS A 81 14.71 -9.47 -16.56
N PRO A 82 14.17 -9.68 -15.35
CA PRO A 82 14.68 -9.02 -14.15
C PRO A 82 16.11 -9.44 -13.82
N ALA A 83 16.85 -8.62 -13.08
CA ALA A 83 18.23 -8.94 -12.68
C ALA A 83 18.31 -10.26 -11.89
N GLN A 84 19.24 -11.14 -12.30
CA GLN A 84 19.38 -12.50 -11.77
C GLN A 84 19.53 -12.55 -10.24
N ILE A 85 20.28 -11.62 -9.64
CA ILE A 85 20.46 -11.54 -8.18
C ILE A 85 19.11 -11.41 -7.47
N GLY A 86 18.22 -10.56 -8.00
CA GLY A 86 16.89 -10.39 -7.44
C GLY A 86 16.02 -11.64 -7.60
N GLN A 87 16.17 -12.38 -8.71
CA GLN A 87 15.46 -13.64 -8.94
C GLN A 87 15.89 -14.70 -7.92
N HIS A 88 17.20 -14.84 -7.68
CA HIS A 88 17.73 -15.76 -6.67
C HIS A 88 17.24 -15.40 -5.27
N GLY A 89 17.25 -14.10 -4.91
CA GLY A 89 16.74 -13.64 -3.63
C GLY A 89 15.24 -13.92 -3.45
N ALA A 90 14.43 -13.68 -4.50
CA ALA A 90 13.00 -13.96 -4.48
C ALA A 90 12.71 -15.46 -4.32
N LEU A 91 13.42 -16.31 -5.08
CA LEU A 91 13.28 -17.77 -4.99
C LEU A 91 13.63 -18.28 -3.59
N TRP A 92 14.77 -17.85 -3.05
CA TRP A 92 15.18 -18.26 -1.71
C TRP A 92 14.18 -17.79 -0.65
N GLY A 93 13.67 -16.56 -0.75
CA GLY A 93 12.62 -16.05 0.12
C GLY A 93 11.36 -16.91 0.10
N MET A 94 10.85 -17.27 -1.08
CA MET A 94 9.68 -18.14 -1.22
C MET A 94 9.86 -19.51 -0.58
N GLN A 95 11.07 -20.08 -0.64
CA GLN A 95 11.36 -21.42 -0.13
C GLN A 95 11.65 -21.43 1.38
N ASN A 96 12.17 -20.34 1.95
CA ASN A 96 12.78 -20.37 3.28
C ASN A 96 12.21 -19.36 4.28
N LEU A 97 11.50 -18.31 3.83
CA LEU A 97 11.13 -17.17 4.69
C LEU A 97 9.64 -17.08 5.04
N SER A 98 8.86 -18.15 4.87
CA SER A 98 7.41 -18.12 5.16
C SER A 98 7.10 -17.71 6.60
N ALA A 99 7.80 -18.28 7.58
CA ALA A 99 7.65 -17.95 9.00
C ALA A 99 8.12 -16.53 9.33
N TRP A 100 9.22 -16.10 8.72
CA TRP A 100 9.72 -14.73 8.89
C TRP A 100 8.73 -13.70 8.33
N LEU A 101 8.21 -13.92 7.12
CA LEU A 101 7.20 -13.06 6.50
C LEU A 101 5.91 -13.00 7.33
N ALA A 102 5.49 -14.12 7.93
CA ALA A 102 4.38 -14.12 8.88
C ALA A 102 4.66 -13.25 10.12
N GLY A 103 5.90 -13.25 10.64
CA GLY A 103 6.32 -12.35 11.71
C GLY A 103 6.27 -10.87 11.30
N GLU A 104 6.80 -10.52 10.12
CA GLU A 104 6.75 -9.15 9.58
C GLU A 104 5.30 -8.67 9.41
N ARG A 105 4.40 -9.57 9.02
CA ARG A 105 2.96 -9.31 8.95
C ARG A 105 2.40 -8.97 10.32
N GLU A 106 2.69 -9.75 11.36
CA GLU A 106 2.21 -9.48 12.72
C GLU A 106 2.69 -8.11 13.23
N GLU A 107 3.93 -7.71 12.94
CA GLU A 107 4.41 -6.37 13.29
C GLU A 107 3.59 -5.26 12.62
N ILE A 108 3.28 -5.42 11.33
CA ILE A 108 2.45 -4.46 10.60
C ILE A 108 1.04 -4.40 11.18
N LEU A 109 0.46 -5.53 11.58
CA LEU A 109 -0.85 -5.56 12.24
C LEU A 109 -0.81 -4.89 13.62
N ALA A 110 0.26 -5.07 14.39
CA ALA A 110 0.47 -4.39 15.67
C ALA A 110 0.59 -2.87 15.48
N ARG A 111 1.35 -2.40 14.48
CA ARG A 111 1.43 -0.96 14.13
C ARG A 111 0.06 -0.40 13.74
N ARG A 112 -0.74 -1.18 13.01
CA ARG A 112 -2.12 -0.79 12.65
C ARG A 112 -3.02 -0.66 13.87
N ALA A 113 -2.95 -1.61 14.80
CA ALA A 113 -3.70 -1.53 16.05
C ALA A 113 -3.28 -0.29 16.86
N ALA A 114 -1.98 -0.04 16.99
CA ALA A 114 -1.47 1.14 17.70
C ALA A 114 -1.96 2.46 17.09
N ILE A 115 -2.03 2.58 15.76
CA ILE A 115 -2.62 3.76 15.10
C ILE A 115 -4.08 3.94 15.51
N ALA A 116 -4.87 2.87 15.48
CA ALA A 116 -6.28 2.93 15.88
C ALA A 116 -6.44 3.32 17.36
N ASP A 117 -5.60 2.78 18.24
CA ASP A 117 -5.62 3.08 19.68
C ASP A 117 -5.18 4.52 19.99
N LEU A 118 -4.35 5.13 19.14
CA LEU A 118 -3.88 6.50 19.27
C LEU A 118 -4.84 7.54 18.66
N MET A 119 -5.74 7.15 17.75
CA MET A 119 -6.72 8.06 17.11
C MET A 119 -7.55 8.90 18.09
N PRO A 120 -7.99 8.40 19.26
CA PRO A 120 -8.68 9.22 20.25
C PRO A 120 -7.92 10.48 20.70
N LYS A 121 -6.59 10.55 20.53
CA LYS A 121 -5.81 11.79 20.77
C LYS A 121 -6.08 12.88 19.74
N LEU A 122 -6.38 12.49 18.49
CA LEU A 122 -6.51 13.40 17.35
C LEU A 122 -7.95 13.64 16.91
N GLU A 123 -8.87 12.72 17.18
CA GLU A 123 -10.29 12.85 16.83
C GLU A 123 -10.95 14.11 17.44
N PRO A 124 -10.76 14.46 18.73
CA PRO A 124 -11.25 15.72 19.29
C PRO A 124 -10.59 16.95 18.66
N LEU A 125 -9.47 16.74 17.95
CA LEU A 125 -8.77 17.76 17.20
C LEU A 125 -9.26 17.91 15.75
N GLY A 126 -10.26 17.12 15.36
CA GLY A 126 -10.90 17.15 14.04
C GLY A 126 -10.22 16.27 12.99
N TRP A 127 -9.14 15.56 13.35
CA TRP A 127 -8.54 14.58 12.48
C TRP A 127 -9.45 13.36 12.31
N GLY A 128 -9.43 12.74 11.15
CA GLY A 128 -10.17 11.49 10.90
C GLY A 128 -9.30 10.41 10.29
N LEU A 129 -9.46 9.16 10.72
CA LEU A 129 -8.85 8.02 10.05
C LEU A 129 -9.80 7.51 8.95
N LEU A 130 -9.40 7.66 7.69
CA LEU A 130 -10.22 7.28 6.53
C LEU A 130 -9.97 5.86 6.05
N GLY A 131 -8.75 5.36 6.27
CA GLY A 131 -8.36 4.04 5.82
C GLY A 131 -7.01 3.65 6.37
N LEU A 132 -6.86 2.37 6.64
CA LEU A 132 -5.63 1.80 7.16
C LEU A 132 -5.28 0.56 6.32
N GLY A 133 -4.29 0.70 5.45
CA GLY A 133 -3.81 -0.35 4.57
C GLY A 133 -2.67 -1.16 5.22
N GLY A 134 -1.92 -1.89 4.40
CA GLY A 134 -0.72 -2.58 4.86
C GLY A 134 0.31 -1.60 5.42
N TYR A 135 0.71 -0.60 4.63
CA TYR A 135 1.86 0.28 4.97
C TYR A 135 1.47 1.74 5.20
N PHE A 136 0.19 2.10 4.96
CA PHE A 136 -0.25 3.49 4.92
C PHE A 136 -1.53 3.73 5.72
N ALA A 137 -1.56 4.85 6.44
CA ALA A 137 -2.76 5.45 7.00
C ALA A 137 -3.19 6.62 6.10
N TYR A 138 -4.46 6.63 5.71
CA TYR A 138 -5.11 7.78 5.10
C TYR A 138 -5.83 8.55 6.21
N MET A 139 -5.40 9.79 6.43
CA MET A 139 -5.96 10.68 7.43
C MET A 139 -6.65 11.87 6.77
N ARG A 140 -7.73 12.34 7.38
CA ARG A 140 -8.33 13.64 7.09
C ARG A 140 -7.80 14.67 8.07
N GLN A 141 -7.33 15.79 7.56
CA GLN A 141 -6.80 16.92 8.33
C GLN A 141 -7.93 17.93 8.69
N PRO A 142 -7.84 18.67 9.82
CA PRO A 142 -8.90 19.55 10.32
C PRO A 142 -8.81 21.04 9.91
N PHE A 143 -7.75 21.45 9.24
CA PHE A 143 -7.41 22.83 8.86
C PHE A 143 -8.12 23.25 7.57
N ASP A 144 -8.44 24.54 7.49
CA ASP A 144 -8.98 25.18 6.29
C ASP A 144 -7.86 25.52 5.29
N MET A 145 -7.15 24.48 4.85
CA MET A 145 -6.09 24.60 3.87
C MET A 145 -5.93 23.32 3.04
N SER A 146 -5.38 23.46 1.84
CA SER A 146 -5.07 22.31 1.00
C SER A 146 -4.04 21.40 1.66
N SER A 147 -4.20 20.10 1.50
CA SER A 147 -3.22 19.09 1.91
C SER A 147 -1.87 19.33 1.22
N ALA A 148 -1.87 19.87 -0.01
CA ALA A 148 -0.67 20.25 -0.75
C ALA A 148 0.12 21.36 -0.06
N ASP A 149 -0.55 22.28 0.62
CA ASP A 149 0.07 23.35 1.41
C ASP A 149 0.44 22.89 2.82
N LEU A 150 -0.37 22.00 3.40
CA LEU A 150 -0.17 21.47 4.75
C LEU A 150 1.02 20.51 4.81
N ALA A 151 1.17 19.59 3.86
CA ALA A 151 2.21 18.56 3.91
C ALA A 151 3.65 19.15 4.03
N PRO A 152 4.03 20.20 3.27
CA PRO A 152 5.31 20.88 3.46
C PRO A 152 5.43 21.61 4.81
N LYS A 153 4.33 22.17 5.33
CA LYS A 153 4.31 22.79 6.67
C LYS A 153 4.54 21.76 7.77
N LEU A 154 3.91 20.59 7.69
CA LEU A 154 4.10 19.49 8.64
C LEU A 154 5.57 19.05 8.73
N VAL A 155 6.30 19.06 7.61
CA VAL A 155 7.74 18.78 7.61
C VAL A 155 8.51 19.85 8.37
N ARG A 156 8.25 21.14 8.11
CA ARG A 156 9.00 22.25 8.73
C ARG A 156 8.66 22.43 10.20
N ASP A 157 7.38 22.38 10.54
CA ASP A 157 6.86 22.87 11.82
C ASP A 157 6.69 21.72 12.83
N ALA A 158 6.53 20.48 12.35
CA ALA A 158 6.33 19.31 13.19
C ALA A 158 7.30 18.15 12.90
N GLY A 159 8.17 18.27 11.89
CA GLY A 159 9.07 17.17 11.49
C GLY A 159 8.30 15.92 11.03
N VAL A 160 7.12 16.10 10.44
CA VAL A 160 6.26 15.01 9.94
C VAL A 160 6.25 15.03 8.41
N LEU A 161 6.88 14.02 7.80
CA LEU A 161 6.83 13.81 6.36
C LEU A 161 5.63 12.94 5.99
N CYS A 162 4.74 13.49 5.17
CA CYS A 162 3.59 12.80 4.61
C CYS A 162 3.36 13.24 3.17
N LEU A 163 2.46 12.55 2.47
CA LEU A 163 2.08 12.91 1.09
C LEU A 163 0.68 13.49 1.07
N PRO A 164 0.46 14.61 0.35
CA PRO A 164 -0.86 15.20 0.20
C PRO A 164 -1.80 14.29 -0.59
N GLY A 165 -3.08 14.33 -0.23
CA GLY A 165 -4.14 13.57 -0.88
C GLY A 165 -4.33 13.96 -2.34
N THR A 166 -4.00 15.20 -2.70
CA THR A 166 -4.04 15.71 -4.08
C THR A 166 -3.15 14.92 -5.05
N MET A 167 -2.11 14.22 -4.57
CA MET A 167 -1.30 13.32 -5.40
C MET A 167 -2.00 12.00 -5.76
N PHE A 168 -3.11 11.66 -5.09
CA PHE A 168 -3.80 10.37 -5.22
C PHE A 168 -5.24 10.49 -5.68
N GLN A 169 -5.74 11.70 -5.85
CA GLN A 169 -7.09 11.96 -6.34
C GLN A 169 -7.02 12.60 -7.73
N PRO A 170 -8.06 12.46 -8.57
CA PRO A 170 -8.18 13.24 -9.79
C PRO A 170 -8.07 14.74 -9.51
N GLU A 171 -7.54 15.48 -10.48
CA GLU A 171 -7.48 16.94 -10.40
C GLU A 171 -8.87 17.54 -10.16
N GLY A 172 -8.98 18.44 -9.19
CA GLY A 172 -10.24 19.07 -8.79
C GLY A 172 -11.12 18.25 -7.84
N ASP A 173 -10.72 17.05 -7.42
CA ASP A 173 -11.47 16.29 -6.41
C ASP A 173 -11.24 16.84 -5.00
N ALA A 174 -12.30 17.42 -4.42
CA ALA A 174 -12.30 18.03 -3.09
C ALA A 174 -11.85 17.08 -1.96
N ARG A 175 -11.90 15.76 -2.15
CA ARG A 175 -11.38 14.80 -1.17
C ARG A 175 -9.86 14.94 -1.01
N GLY A 176 -9.14 15.23 -2.09
CA GLY A 176 -7.68 15.37 -2.08
C GLY A 176 -7.22 16.53 -1.20
N GLU A 177 -8.02 17.60 -1.12
CA GLU A 177 -7.70 18.82 -0.37
C GLU A 177 -7.56 18.61 1.13
N SER A 178 -8.28 17.64 1.71
CA SER A 178 -8.23 17.38 3.16
C SER A 178 -7.60 16.03 3.52
N GLN A 179 -7.08 15.28 2.55
CA GLN A 179 -6.49 13.97 2.81
C GLN A 179 -4.97 14.02 2.91
N LEU A 180 -4.40 13.23 3.79
CA LEU A 180 -2.96 12.99 3.91
C LEU A 180 -2.70 11.49 3.94
N ARG A 181 -1.66 11.04 3.24
CA ARG A 181 -1.16 9.67 3.30
C ARG A 181 0.12 9.62 4.13
N ILE A 182 0.07 8.90 5.23
CA ILE A 182 1.22 8.69 6.12
C ILE A 182 1.69 7.24 5.98
N ALA A 183 2.97 7.05 5.67
CA ALA A 183 3.60 5.74 5.67
C ALA A 183 4.06 5.40 7.09
N PHE A 184 3.59 4.27 7.64
CA PHE A 184 3.90 3.86 9.01
C PHE A 184 4.76 2.61 9.12
N ALA A 185 5.06 1.93 8.00
CA ALA A 185 5.73 0.63 8.02
C ALA A 185 7.12 0.63 8.66
N ASN A 186 7.79 1.78 8.69
CA ASN A 186 9.11 1.94 9.29
C ASN A 186 9.08 2.60 10.68
N LEU A 187 7.89 2.85 11.24
CA LEU A 187 7.74 3.38 12.59
C LEU A 187 7.52 2.22 13.56
N ASP A 188 8.23 2.26 14.69
CA ASP A 188 7.89 1.45 15.86
C ASP A 188 6.76 2.12 16.66
N THR A 189 6.29 1.46 17.71
CA THR A 189 5.18 1.97 18.55
C THR A 189 5.54 3.31 19.20
N ALA A 190 6.80 3.50 19.59
CA ALA A 190 7.28 4.77 20.15
C ALA A 190 7.26 5.89 19.10
N GLY A 191 7.71 5.62 17.88
CA GLY A 191 7.65 6.54 16.74
C GLY A 191 6.22 6.89 16.35
N LEU A 192 5.29 5.95 16.42
CA LEU A 192 3.85 6.22 16.27
C LEU A 192 3.32 7.14 17.37
N GLY A 193 3.70 6.91 18.63
CA GLY A 193 3.36 7.81 19.73
C GLY A 193 3.84 9.24 19.48
N ALA A 194 5.12 9.39 19.13
CA ALA A 194 5.73 10.68 18.82
C ALA A 194 5.09 11.38 17.61
N LEU A 195 4.72 10.63 16.57
CA LEU A 195 3.96 11.15 15.43
C LEU A 195 2.63 11.76 15.88
N PHE A 196 1.85 11.03 16.68
CA PHE A 196 0.55 11.49 17.15
C PHE A 196 0.67 12.69 18.08
N ASP A 197 1.67 12.71 18.96
CA ASP A 197 1.91 13.85 19.85
C ASP A 197 2.30 15.12 19.05
N ARG A 198 3.11 14.97 17.98
CA ARG A 198 3.44 16.07 17.06
C ARG A 198 2.21 16.61 16.32
N LEU A 199 1.36 15.72 15.81
CA LEU A 199 0.11 16.13 15.15
C LEU A 199 -0.86 16.81 16.12
N ALA A 200 -0.91 16.35 17.37
CA ALA A 200 -1.75 16.95 18.40
C ALA A 200 -1.30 18.34 18.84
N ALA A 201 0.01 18.62 18.76
CA ALA A 201 0.61 19.89 19.14
C ALA A 201 0.48 20.99 18.07
N LEU A 202 -0.07 20.69 16.88
CA LEU A 202 -0.20 21.68 15.81
C LEU A 202 -1.16 22.82 16.19
N PRO A 203 -0.79 24.09 15.91
CA PRO A 203 -1.64 25.22 16.19
C PRO A 203 -2.89 25.18 15.30
N ARG A 204 -4.06 25.38 15.90
CA ARG A 204 -5.37 25.30 15.23
C ARG A 204 -5.67 26.49 14.30
N ASN A 205 -4.88 27.57 14.37
CA ASN A 205 -5.14 28.86 13.72
C ASN A 205 -4.07 29.23 12.68
N ALA A 206 -3.41 28.26 12.06
CA ALA A 206 -2.41 28.50 11.01
C ALA A 206 -3.03 28.49 9.61
#